data_AF-A0A7W1GUZ7-F1
#
_entry.id   AF-A0A7W1GUZ7-F1
#
_cell.length_a   1.000
_cell.length_b   1.000
_cell.length_c   1.000
_cell.angle_alpha   90.00
_cell.angle_beta   90.00
_cell.angle_gamma   90.00
#
_symmetry.space_group_name_H-M   'P 1'
#
loop_
_entity.id
_entity.type
_entity.pdbx_description
1 polymer ?
#
loop_
_entity_poly.entity_id
_entity_poly.type
_entity_poly.pdbx_seq_one_letter_code
_entity_poly.pdbx_strand_id
1 'polypeptide(L)'
;MKYRIFYDLASKNKDFERIPSSIREIIKKAIQKKLTIDPVNFGKPLRYSLKGYRSLRVGEYRVIYKIDEDKVIVIIVDIDHRKDIYEID
;
A
#
# COMPACT_ATOMS: atom_id res chain seq x y z
N MET A 1 -18.78 -7.59 -2.82
CA MET A 1 -18.64 -6.15 -2.54
C MET A 1 -17.20 -5.75 -2.85
N LYS A 2 -16.94 -4.58 -3.45
CA LYS A 2 -15.57 -4.16 -3.81
C LYS A 2 -15.17 -2.91 -3.01
N TYR A 3 -13.95 -2.91 -2.48
CA TYR A 3 -13.36 -1.75 -1.83
C TYR A 3 -13.00 -0.67 -2.85
N ARG A 4 -13.26 0.59 -2.48
CA ARG A 4 -12.77 1.76 -3.22
C ARG A 4 -11.34 2.06 -2.79
N ILE A 5 -10.50 2.45 -3.74
CA ILE A 5 -9.10 2.82 -3.46
C ILE A 5 -8.99 4.34 -3.40
N PHE A 6 -8.44 4.85 -2.30
CA PHE A 6 -8.07 6.25 -2.13
C PHE A 6 -6.55 6.36 -1.93
N TYR A 7 -5.93 7.34 -2.57
CA TYR A 7 -4.49 7.58 -2.44
C TYR A 7 -4.29 8.82 -1.57
N ASP A 8 -3.82 8.60 -0.34
CA ASP A 8 -3.44 9.65 0.60
C ASP A 8 -1.92 9.72 0.69
N LEU A 9 -1.31 10.07 -0.43
CA LEU A 9 0.14 10.09 -0.61
C LEU A 9 0.78 11.42 -0.16
N ALA A 10 0.00 12.29 0.50
CA ALA A 10 0.22 13.73 0.63
C ALA A 10 1.47 14.15 1.41
N SER A 11 2.14 13.25 2.14
CA SER A 11 3.21 13.62 3.07
C SER A 11 4.60 13.06 2.74
N LYS A 12 4.71 11.97 1.97
CA LYS A 12 5.99 11.22 1.81
C LYS A 12 6.35 10.78 0.39
N ASN A 13 5.51 11.01 -0.62
CA ASN A 13 5.64 10.36 -1.93
C ASN A 13 6.51 11.07 -2.98
N LYS A 14 7.59 11.76 -2.59
CA LYS A 14 8.60 12.12 -3.60
C LYS A 14 9.20 10.85 -4.25
N ASP A 15 9.16 9.72 -3.56
CA ASP A 15 9.77 8.48 -4.03
C ASP A 15 8.88 7.66 -4.97
N PHE A 16 7.54 7.69 -4.82
CA PHE A 16 6.65 7.03 -5.79
C PHE A 16 6.77 7.63 -7.20
N GLU A 17 6.97 8.94 -7.30
CA GLU A 17 7.23 9.60 -8.59
C GLU A 17 8.59 9.23 -9.20
N ARG A 18 9.56 8.80 -8.38
CA ARG A 18 10.87 8.32 -8.82
C ARG A 18 10.84 6.86 -9.28
N ILE A 19 9.82 6.09 -8.88
CA ILE A 19 9.64 4.70 -9.36
C ILE A 19 9.40 4.71 -10.87
N PRO A 20 10.10 3.87 -11.66
CA PRO A 20 9.85 3.76 -13.10
C PRO A 20 8.38 3.51 -13.43
N SER A 21 7.88 4.14 -14.50
CA SER A 21 6.47 4.08 -14.89
C SER A 21 5.94 2.65 -15.07
N SER A 22 6.75 1.75 -15.64
CA SER A 22 6.42 0.33 -15.79
C SER A 22 6.14 -0.36 -14.46
N ILE A 23 6.94 -0.06 -13.44
CA ILE A 23 6.79 -0.58 -12.09
C ILE A 23 5.57 0.01 -11.40
N ARG A 24 5.34 1.33 -11.55
CA ARG A 24 4.11 1.97 -11.03
C ARG A 24 2.84 1.31 -11.58
N GLU A 25 2.82 0.97 -12.87
CA GLU A 25 1.68 0.30 -13.48
C GLU A 25 1.48 -1.13 -12.93
N ILE A 26 2.57 -1.86 -12.65
CA ILE A 26 2.50 -3.17 -11.98
C ILE A 26 1.90 -3.01 -10.57
N ILE A 27 2.35 -2.01 -9.81
CA ILE A 27 1.85 -1.73 -8.46
C ILE A 27 0.37 -1.36 -8.49
N LYS A 28 -0.05 -0.45 -9.37
CA LYS A 28 -1.47 -0.08 -9.54
C LYS A 28 -2.33 -1.28 -9.89
N LYS A 29 -1.88 -2.14 -10.82
CA LYS A 29 -2.58 -3.38 -11.18
C LYS A 29 -2.70 -4.32 -9.98
N ALA A 30 -1.65 -4.45 -9.17
CA ALA A 30 -1.69 -5.27 -7.96
C ALA A 30 -2.69 -4.72 -6.93
N ILE A 31 -2.69 -3.40 -6.70
CA ILE A 31 -3.66 -2.72 -5.82
C ILE A 31 -5.09 -3.00 -6.29
N GLN A 32 -5.37 -2.75 -7.57
CA GLN A 32 -6.70 -2.94 -8.14
C GLN A 32 -7.16 -4.40 -8.08
N LYS A 33 -6.30 -5.36 -8.44
CA LYS A 33 -6.66 -6.78 -8.44
C LYS A 33 -6.83 -7.38 -7.05
N LYS A 34 -6.09 -6.89 -6.05
CA LYS A 34 -6.06 -7.51 -4.72
C LYS A 34 -6.89 -6.72 -3.71
N LEU A 35 -6.59 -5.43 -3.54
CA LEU A 35 -7.13 -4.63 -2.45
C LEU A 35 -8.59 -4.23 -2.68
N THR A 36 -9.08 -4.22 -3.92
CA THR A 36 -10.51 -4.02 -4.17
C THR A 36 -11.35 -5.25 -3.82
N ILE A 37 -10.74 -6.44 -3.75
CA ILE A 37 -11.44 -7.72 -3.53
C ILE A 37 -11.34 -8.12 -2.07
N ASP A 38 -10.13 -8.19 -1.54
CA ASP A 38 -9.87 -8.70 -0.19
C ASP A 38 -8.62 -8.06 0.42
N PRO A 39 -8.72 -6.79 0.83
CA PRO A 39 -7.59 -6.07 1.39
C PRO A 39 -7.14 -6.63 2.75
N VAL A 40 -7.95 -7.42 3.44
CA VAL A 40 -7.55 -8.06 4.70
C VAL A 40 -6.59 -9.20 4.41
N ASN A 41 -6.96 -10.14 3.54
CA ASN A 41 -6.16 -11.35 3.31
C ASN A 41 -4.96 -11.12 2.40
N PHE A 42 -5.02 -10.16 1.46
CA PHE A 42 -3.91 -9.90 0.55
C PHE A 42 -2.74 -9.11 1.16
N GLY A 43 -2.92 -8.47 2.32
CA GLY A 43 -1.83 -7.77 3.00
C GLY A 43 -1.63 -8.19 4.44
N LYS A 44 -0.38 -8.07 4.88
CA LYS A 44 0.05 -8.44 6.23
C LYS A 44 -0.20 -7.29 7.19
N PRO A 45 -0.78 -7.53 8.38
CA PRO A 45 -0.91 -6.49 9.39
C PRO A 45 0.47 -6.04 9.87
N LEU A 46 0.64 -4.72 10.01
CA LEU A 46 1.84 -4.14 10.61
C LEU A 46 1.68 -4.07 12.13
N ARG A 47 2.82 -3.97 12.83
CA ARG A 47 2.91 -4.02 14.30
C ARG A 47 3.45 -2.71 14.86
N TYR A 48 3.46 -2.61 16.19
CA TYR A 48 4.02 -1.48 16.93
C TYR A 48 3.37 -0.14 16.53
N SER A 49 4.18 0.87 16.23
CA SER A 49 3.74 2.21 15.80
C SER A 49 2.90 2.20 14.52
N LEU A 50 2.94 1.12 13.75
CA LEU A 50 2.16 0.93 12.52
C LEU A 50 0.95 0.01 12.71
N LYS A 51 0.53 -0.26 13.95
CA LYS A 51 -0.71 -0.99 14.21
C LYS A 51 -1.90 -0.27 13.56
N GLY A 52 -2.77 -1.03 12.89
CA GLY A 52 -3.89 -0.50 12.10
C GLY A 52 -3.58 -0.33 10.62
N TYR A 53 -2.30 -0.39 10.23
CA TYR A 53 -1.87 -0.44 8.84
C TYR A 53 -1.59 -1.87 8.39
N ARG A 54 -1.56 -2.05 7.07
CA ARG A 54 -1.26 -3.32 6.40
C ARG A 54 -0.27 -3.06 5.27
N SER A 55 0.51 -4.10 4.94
CA SER A 55 1.45 -4.08 3.82
C SER A 55 1.10 -5.14 2.79
N LEU A 56 0.93 -4.70 1.53
CA LEU A 56 0.88 -5.57 0.36
C LEU A 56 2.26 -5.57 -0.31
N ARG A 57 2.83 -6.76 -0.51
CA ARG A 57 4.08 -6.92 -1.26
C ARG A 57 3.81 -7.01 -2.76
N VAL A 58 4.57 -6.25 -3.55
CA VAL A 58 4.55 -6.26 -5.01
C VAL A 58 6.01 -6.29 -5.50
N GLY A 59 6.54 -7.50 -5.73
CA GLY A 59 7.96 -7.67 -6.05
C GLY A 59 8.86 -7.13 -4.93
N GLU A 60 9.68 -6.15 -5.31
CA GLU A 60 10.59 -5.42 -4.41
C GLU A 60 9.97 -4.16 -3.80
N TYR A 61 8.67 -3.92 -3.97
CA TYR A 61 7.97 -2.79 -3.37
C TYR A 61 6.95 -3.25 -2.33
N ARG A 62 6.67 -2.38 -1.36
CA ARG A 62 5.57 -2.53 -0.41
C ARG A 62 4.60 -1.38 -0.57
N VAL A 63 3.32 -1.72 -0.63
CA VAL A 63 2.21 -0.76 -0.54
C VAL A 63 1.70 -0.79 0.89
N ILE A 64 1.80 0.33 1.60
CA ILE A 64 1.29 0.50 2.95
C ILE A 64 -0.10 1.13 2.84
N TYR A 65 -1.07 0.55 3.54
CA TYR A 65 -2.46 1.00 3.48
C TYR A 65 -3.21 0.75 4.77
N LYS A 66 -4.34 1.43 4.94
CA LYS A 66 -5.34 1.16 5.99
C LYS A 66 -6.68 0.81 5.36
N ILE A 67 -7.51 0.10 6.11
CA ILE A 67 -8.87 -0.30 5.70
C ILE A 67 -9.85 0.45 6.59
N ASP A 68 -10.80 1.13 5.98
CA ASP A 68 -12.01 1.66 6.63
C ASP A 68 -13.14 0.70 6.23
N GLU A 69 -13.48 -0.24 7.10
CA GLU A 69 -14.48 -1.28 6.82
C GLU A 69 -15.89 -0.69 6.75
N ASP A 70 -16.20 0.30 7.58
CA ASP A 70 -17.49 0.99 7.60
C ASP A 70 -17.77 1.72 6.28
N LYS A 71 -16.74 2.37 5.72
CA LYS A 71 -16.84 3.08 4.43
C LYS A 71 -16.50 2.23 3.22
N VAL A 72 -15.96 1.02 3.42
CA VAL A 72 -15.56 0.11 2.35
C VAL A 72 -14.45 0.74 1.49
N ILE A 73 -13.48 1.37 2.16
CA ILE A 73 -12.38 2.10 1.53
C ILE A 73 -11.04 1.52 1.96
N VAL A 74 -10.13 1.41 0.99
CA VAL A 74 -8.70 1.18 1.23
C VAL A 74 -7.97 2.49 0.95
N ILE A 75 -7.22 2.98 1.94
CA ILE A 75 -6.45 4.21 1.84
C ILE A 75 -4.98 3.83 1.73
N ILE A 76 -4.39 4.06 0.56
CA ILE A 76 -2.96 3.87 0.29
C ILE A 76 -2.21 5.07 0.87
N VAL A 77 -1.33 4.81 1.83
CA VAL A 77 -0.58 5.85 2.56
C VAL A 77 0.88 5.94 2.12
N ASP A 78 1.45 4.83 1.66
CA ASP A 78 2.83 4.81 1.21
C ASP A 78 3.11 3.71 0.19
N ILE A 79 4.08 3.93 -0.68
CA ILE A 79 4.58 2.95 -1.64
C ILE A 79 6.09 3.09 -1.72
N ASP A 80 6.80 2.11 -1.17
CA ASP A 80 8.24 2.23 -1.00
C ASP A 80 8.99 0.92 -1.31
N HIS A 81 10.28 1.05 -1.63
CA HIS A 81 11.15 -0.06 -1.95
C HIS A 81 11.43 -0.90 -0.69
N ARG A 82 11.57 -2.22 -0.85
CA ARG A 82 11.72 -3.16 0.25
C ARG A 82 12.96 -2.90 1.11
N LYS A 83 13.99 -2.32 0.50
CA LYS A 83 15.28 -2.01 1.14
C LYS A 83 15.23 -0.78 2.04
N ASP A 84 14.36 0.18 1.73
CA ASP A 84 14.35 1.49 2.41
C ASP A 84 13.45 1.45 3.67
N ILE A 85 12.64 0.39 3.80
CA ILE A 85 11.73 0.17 4.94
C ILE A 85 12.44 -0.36 6.21
N TYR A 86 13.78 -0.51 6.19
CA TYR A 86 14.57 -0.95 7.36
C TYR A 86 15.60 0.08 7.87
N GLU A 87 15.60 1.34 7.41
CA GLU A 87 16.40 2.39 8.06
C GLU A 87 15.68 2.96 9.30
N ILE A 88 15.43 2.10 10.29
CA ILE A 88 15.26 2.49 11.70
C ILE A 88 15.93 1.39 12.52
N ASP A 89 17.25 1.46 12.65
CA ASP A 89 18.04 0.89 13.75
C ASP A 89 18.78 2.05 14.43
#